data_AF-A0A0W0UG07-F1
#
_entry.id   AF-A0A0W0UG07-F1
#
_cell.length_a   1.000
_cell.length_b   1.000
_cell.length_c   1.000
_cell.angle_alpha   90.00
_cell.angle_beta   90.00
_cell.angle_gamma   90.00
#
_symmetry.space_group_name_H-M   'P 1'
#
loop_
_entity.id
_entity.type
_entity.pdbx_description
1 polymer ?
#
loop_
_entity_poly.entity_id
_entity_poly.type
_entity_poly.pdbx_seq_one_letter_code
_entity_poly.pdbx_strand_id
1 'polypeptide(L)'
;MLRTLNKVSGYIAGIILYPLKSLFVNFLVAAATVSIATLILIGLPFYYARNAYNAADERKFSAAVFAGIQTAVYTLTIVPLFTGIALTIGSIVAIYDVVNSAYLGAVDGYERGLFYYVLKKAFTKFTVFSTSLDTISTLVNQRNTTPINQHALEELLVDSEMDYTNLVDVPRPPKEVPELFETTEISASSDAFLTENEINEAQKITGLQAPLTQYKELYKRLSFINQAMDERSRNTFGRQQLAKVILGKVLELHQSTTVTESSTKSKDFGQFENPSPSIEDKAQQLISHLQDPNQEANFRKLVKVLTVKHFNADCINKNLELLRLIQPSNFSKIAKAIHEEPQKNQAIANLKRLNQHLKTSSTSEHAQLINNAHTLIPIIEDNTESLMLDIAGIKNTDTLAELLGDKDYEKNLPKILQLFKEIHPDHFGNLAKLIRGDSLNFDFVSDKTDFVSSDEIFFLDIENPALMVKLYEYEPNKWRPIISSTKIIDFANLEEWLTKNNSHPLTREPLDNANPYELNGVRYNTKYRIYPYKGFHSSHELKLLAQHIRTTLAANTPPSPFPRPSTELSATTYQETSSQRFFEPETPSQPPGETPQNNSGNDFYFQ
;
A
#
# COMPACT_ATOMS: atom_id res chain seq x y z
N MET A 1 12.88 -45.23 10.88
CA MET A 1 14.20 -45.08 10.23
C MET A 1 14.17 -44.14 9.03
N LEU A 2 13.29 -44.35 8.03
CA LEU A 2 13.19 -43.48 6.83
C LEU A 2 12.87 -42.00 7.14
N ARG A 3 12.01 -41.72 8.12
CA ARG A 3 11.70 -40.34 8.54
C ARG A 3 12.91 -39.61 9.11
N THR A 4 13.73 -40.30 9.91
CA THR A 4 14.95 -39.74 10.49
C THR A 4 15.99 -39.47 9.40
N LEU A 5 16.16 -40.42 8.46
CA LEU A 5 17.06 -40.25 7.32
C LEU A 5 16.65 -39.06 6.45
N ASN A 6 15.35 -38.91 6.19
CA ASN A 6 14.80 -37.78 5.43
C ASN A 6 15.09 -36.43 6.13
N LYS A 7 14.85 -36.32 7.44
CA LYS A 7 15.16 -35.10 8.21
C LYS A 7 16.65 -34.77 8.23
N VAL A 8 17.51 -35.77 8.44
CA VAL A 8 18.98 -35.57 8.43
C VAL A 8 19.45 -35.15 7.04
N SER A 9 18.93 -35.79 5.98
CA SER A 9 19.26 -35.40 4.60
C SER A 9 18.78 -33.99 4.24
N GLY A 10 17.59 -33.59 4.71
CA GLY A 10 17.05 -32.25 4.54
C GLY A 10 17.88 -31.20 5.27
N TYR A 11 18.28 -31.47 6.52
CA TYR A 11 19.17 -30.62 7.31
C TYR A 11 20.51 -30.39 6.60
N ILE A 12 21.18 -31.46 6.16
CA ILE A 12 22.47 -31.36 5.45
C ILE A 12 22.30 -30.60 4.12
N ALA A 13 21.26 -30.92 3.34
CA ALA A 13 21.00 -30.24 2.08
C ALA A 13 20.67 -28.75 2.29
N GLY A 14 19.92 -28.40 3.33
CA GLY A 14 19.59 -27.02 3.67
C GLY A 14 20.81 -26.19 4.05
N ILE A 15 21.71 -26.74 4.87
CA ILE A 15 22.98 -26.10 5.26
C ILE A 15 23.87 -25.82 4.05
N ILE A 16 23.81 -26.64 2.99
CA ILE A 16 24.65 -26.46 1.81
C ILE A 16 23.98 -25.55 0.78
N LEU A 17 22.72 -25.82 0.43
CA LEU A 17 22.03 -25.15 -0.68
C LEU A 17 21.66 -23.70 -0.37
N TYR A 18 21.22 -23.40 0.85
CA TYR A 18 20.77 -22.05 1.21
C TYR A 18 21.93 -21.03 1.21
N PRO A 19 23.09 -21.31 1.85
CA PRO A 19 24.27 -20.45 1.77
C PRO A 19 24.81 -20.30 0.34
N LEU A 20 24.84 -21.37 -0.43
CA LEU A 20 25.32 -21.33 -1.82
C LEU A 20 24.45 -20.38 -2.66
N LYS A 21 23.13 -20.44 -2.47
CA LYS A 21 22.20 -19.50 -3.11
C LYS A 21 22.42 -18.07 -2.64
N SER A 22 22.54 -17.83 -1.34
CA SER A 22 22.78 -16.50 -0.79
C SER A 22 24.07 -15.89 -1.36
N LEU A 23 25.15 -16.68 -1.44
CA LEU A 23 26.41 -16.28 -2.05
C LEU A 23 26.23 -15.91 -3.52
N PHE A 24 25.50 -16.73 -4.29
CA PHE A 24 25.21 -16.44 -5.70
C PHE A 24 24.43 -15.13 -5.87
N VAL A 25 23.39 -14.89 -5.06
CA VAL A 25 22.60 -13.65 -5.12
C VAL A 25 23.47 -12.43 -4.76
N ASN A 26 24.25 -12.53 -3.68
CA ASN A 26 25.14 -11.44 -3.27
C ASN A 26 26.25 -11.17 -4.29
N PHE A 27 26.75 -12.19 -4.98
CA PHE A 27 27.66 -12.03 -6.11
C PHE A 27 27.01 -11.25 -7.27
N LEU A 28 25.75 -11.56 -7.61
CA LEU A 28 25.02 -10.82 -8.65
C LEU A 28 24.80 -9.36 -8.25
N VAL A 29 24.47 -9.08 -6.98
CA VAL A 29 24.33 -7.71 -6.46
C VAL A 29 25.66 -6.94 -6.53
N ALA A 30 26.78 -7.58 -6.18
CA ALA A 30 28.11 -6.98 -6.31
C ALA A 30 28.47 -6.69 -7.78
N ALA A 31 28.21 -7.64 -8.68
CA ALA A 31 28.43 -7.47 -10.12
C ALA A 31 27.58 -6.34 -10.71
N ALA A 32 26.31 -6.23 -10.31
CA ALA A 32 25.43 -5.13 -10.70
C ALA A 32 25.96 -3.78 -10.19
N THR A 33 26.44 -3.73 -8.95
CA THR A 33 27.02 -2.52 -8.35
C THR A 33 28.24 -2.02 -9.15
N VAL A 34 29.16 -2.93 -9.50
CA VAL A 34 30.34 -2.60 -10.33
C VAL A 34 29.94 -2.18 -11.74
N SER A 35 28.92 -2.83 -12.33
CA SER A 35 28.42 -2.48 -13.67
C SER A 35 27.82 -1.08 -13.70
N ILE A 36 27.01 -0.71 -12.70
CA ILE A 36 26.44 0.64 -12.57
C ILE A 36 27.55 1.66 -12.34
N ALA A 37 28.52 1.38 -11.48
CA ALA A 37 29.67 2.26 -11.26
C ALA A 37 30.46 2.51 -12.56
N THR A 38 30.67 1.47 -13.36
CA THR A 38 31.35 1.57 -14.67
C THR A 38 30.53 2.42 -15.66
N LEU A 39 29.21 2.23 -15.71
CA LEU A 39 28.33 3.04 -16.54
C LEU A 39 28.34 4.51 -16.14
N ILE A 40 28.38 4.83 -14.84
CA ILE A 40 28.50 6.20 -14.34
C ILE A 40 29.86 6.79 -14.71
N LEU A 41 30.94 6.05 -14.51
CA LEU A 41 32.30 6.51 -14.77
C LEU A 41 32.53 6.84 -16.24
N ILE A 42 31.91 6.09 -17.17
CA ILE A 42 32.01 6.34 -18.61
C ILE A 42 30.93 7.33 -19.06
N GLY A 43 29.66 7.09 -18.74
CA GLY A 43 28.52 7.79 -19.31
C GLY A 43 28.38 9.24 -18.83
N LEU A 44 28.72 9.53 -17.58
CA LEU A 44 28.51 10.84 -16.98
C LEU A 44 29.44 11.92 -17.60
N PRO A 45 30.75 11.67 -17.82
CA PRO A 45 31.60 12.58 -18.60
C PRO A 45 31.08 12.87 -20.01
N PHE A 46 30.62 11.85 -20.75
CA PHE A 46 30.04 12.04 -22.08
C PHE A 46 28.76 12.89 -22.05
N TYR A 47 27.88 12.64 -21.07
CA TYR A 47 26.65 13.40 -20.89
C TYR A 47 26.93 14.89 -20.63
N TYR A 48 27.86 15.21 -19.71
CA TYR A 48 28.21 16.59 -19.41
C TYR A 48 28.96 17.28 -20.56
N ALA A 49 29.83 16.57 -21.28
CA ALA A 49 30.47 17.10 -22.47
C ALA A 49 29.44 17.48 -23.55
N ARG A 50 28.43 16.63 -23.77
CA ARG A 50 27.31 16.92 -24.71
C ARG A 50 26.49 18.13 -24.27
N ASN A 51 26.15 18.22 -22.99
CA ASN A 51 25.37 19.37 -22.49
C ASN A 51 26.17 20.68 -22.60
N ALA A 52 27.47 20.67 -22.28
CA ALA A 52 28.34 21.83 -22.43
C ALA A 52 28.52 22.24 -23.91
N TYR A 53 28.59 21.28 -24.82
CA TYR A 53 28.63 21.54 -26.26
C TYR A 53 27.37 22.29 -26.74
N ASN A 54 26.21 21.86 -26.26
CA ASN A 54 24.93 22.44 -26.67
C ASN A 54 24.68 23.83 -26.04
N ALA A 55 25.20 24.07 -24.84
CA ALA A 55 24.98 25.31 -24.10
C ALA A 55 25.93 26.46 -24.48
N ALA A 56 27.08 26.17 -25.12
CA ALA A 56 28.05 27.21 -25.47
C ALA A 56 27.72 27.86 -26.82
N ASP A 57 27.61 29.19 -26.87
CA ASP A 57 27.36 29.92 -28.13
C ASP A 57 28.61 29.95 -29.02
N GLU A 58 29.78 30.15 -28.42
CA GLU A 58 31.09 30.14 -29.09
C GLU A 58 32.01 29.04 -28.53
N ARG A 59 32.93 28.54 -29.37
CA ARG A 59 33.95 27.53 -28.98
C ARG A 59 33.39 26.24 -28.36
N LYS A 60 32.25 25.77 -28.87
CA LYS A 60 31.53 24.55 -28.43
C LYS A 60 32.43 23.35 -28.14
N PHE A 61 33.37 23.05 -29.02
CA PHE A 61 34.29 21.93 -28.85
C PHE A 61 35.18 22.08 -27.61
N SER A 62 35.76 23.26 -27.39
CA SER A 62 36.60 23.52 -26.21
C SER A 62 35.79 23.39 -24.93
N ALA A 63 34.59 23.97 -24.87
CA ALA A 63 33.70 23.87 -23.72
C ALA A 63 33.36 22.41 -23.39
N ALA A 64 33.02 21.61 -24.42
CA ALA A 64 32.72 20.19 -24.28
C ALA A 64 33.92 19.38 -23.74
N VAL A 65 35.12 19.62 -24.27
CA VAL A 65 36.34 18.92 -23.84
C VAL A 65 36.69 19.26 -22.39
N PHE A 66 36.65 20.54 -21.99
CA PHE A 66 36.95 20.94 -20.62
C PHE A 66 35.92 20.36 -19.63
N ALA A 67 34.63 20.45 -19.93
CA ALA A 67 33.59 19.86 -19.09
C ALA A 67 33.75 18.34 -18.96
N GLY A 68 33.99 17.65 -20.09
CA GLY A 68 34.22 16.20 -20.09
C GLY A 68 35.42 15.77 -19.25
N ILE A 69 36.57 16.45 -19.39
CA ILE A 69 37.78 16.16 -18.60
C ILE A 69 37.54 16.44 -17.12
N GLN A 70 36.95 17.59 -16.79
CA GLN A 70 36.67 17.95 -15.40
C GLN A 70 35.73 16.94 -14.73
N THR A 71 34.63 16.57 -15.40
CA THR A 71 33.71 15.53 -14.92
C THR A 71 34.39 14.17 -14.83
N ALA A 72 35.27 13.80 -15.76
CA ALA A 72 36.05 12.57 -15.70
C ALA A 72 36.95 12.52 -14.46
N VAL A 73 37.65 13.62 -14.13
CA VAL A 73 38.49 13.70 -12.91
C VAL A 73 37.66 13.51 -11.64
N TYR A 74 36.49 14.18 -11.56
CA TYR A 74 35.61 14.03 -10.40
C TYR A 74 35.04 12.63 -10.28
N THR A 75 34.51 12.07 -11.38
CA THR A 75 33.92 10.72 -11.37
C THR A 75 34.97 9.64 -11.08
N LEU A 76 36.18 9.75 -11.62
CA LEU A 76 37.29 8.82 -11.34
C LEU A 76 37.75 8.84 -9.87
N THR A 77 37.53 9.94 -9.16
CA THR A 77 37.88 10.04 -7.73
C THR A 77 36.73 9.58 -6.84
N ILE A 78 35.51 10.05 -7.13
CA ILE A 78 34.34 9.87 -6.28
C ILE A 78 33.73 8.46 -6.47
N VAL A 79 33.56 8.01 -7.71
CA VAL A 79 32.84 6.75 -8.00
C VAL A 79 33.55 5.54 -7.40
N PRO A 80 34.88 5.35 -7.55
CA PRO A 80 35.57 4.21 -6.93
C PRO A 80 35.52 4.23 -5.41
N LEU A 81 35.57 5.41 -4.78
CA LEU A 81 35.47 5.55 -3.32
C LEU A 81 34.10 5.05 -2.83
N PHE A 82 33.01 5.54 -3.41
CA PHE A 82 31.66 5.11 -3.05
C PHE A 82 31.40 3.64 -3.38
N THR A 83 31.92 3.17 -4.53
CA THR A 83 31.79 1.76 -4.92
C THR A 83 32.54 0.86 -3.93
N GLY A 84 33.75 1.25 -3.49
CA GLY A 84 34.50 0.53 -2.47
C GLY A 84 33.78 0.45 -1.13
N ILE A 85 33.17 1.55 -0.68
CA ILE A 85 32.35 1.58 0.53
C ILE A 85 31.14 0.66 0.39
N ALA A 86 30.41 0.76 -0.72
CA ALA A 86 29.22 -0.06 -1.00
C ALA A 86 29.55 -1.56 -1.04
N LEU A 87 30.65 -1.94 -1.71
CA LEU A 87 31.11 -3.33 -1.75
C LEU A 87 31.59 -3.85 -0.39
N THR A 88 32.20 -2.99 0.43
CA THR A 88 32.62 -3.35 1.79
C THR A 88 31.41 -3.64 2.67
N ILE A 89 30.41 -2.74 2.65
CA ILE A 89 29.15 -2.93 3.38
C ILE A 89 28.43 -4.18 2.86
N GLY A 90 28.32 -4.34 1.54
CA GLY A 90 27.72 -5.51 0.89
C GLY A 90 28.42 -6.82 1.26
N SER A 91 29.75 -6.82 1.43
CA SER A 91 30.51 -8.00 1.85
C SER A 91 30.20 -8.39 3.30
N ILE A 92 30.07 -7.41 4.20
CA ILE A 92 29.68 -7.66 5.61
C ILE A 92 28.27 -8.27 5.66
N VAL A 93 27.33 -7.68 4.92
CA VAL A 93 25.96 -8.19 4.81
C VAL A 93 25.93 -9.58 4.19
N ALA A 94 26.74 -9.83 3.16
CA ALA A 94 26.80 -11.14 2.51
C ALA A 94 27.30 -12.24 3.45
N ILE A 95 28.30 -11.95 4.31
CA ILE A 95 28.76 -12.89 5.33
C ILE A 95 27.63 -13.20 6.32
N TYR A 96 26.91 -12.18 6.77
CA TYR A 96 25.76 -12.35 7.66
C TYR A 96 24.65 -13.19 7.01
N ASP A 97 24.29 -12.88 5.76
CA ASP A 97 23.25 -13.59 5.01
C ASP A 97 23.62 -15.05 4.77
N VAL A 98 24.88 -15.36 4.51
CA VAL A 98 25.39 -16.74 4.34
C VAL A 98 25.22 -17.55 5.64
N VAL A 99 25.58 -16.97 6.79
CA VAL A 99 25.43 -17.63 8.10
C VAL A 99 23.95 -17.80 8.45
N ASN A 100 23.14 -16.76 8.29
CA ASN A 100 21.71 -16.81 8.56
C ASN A 100 20.99 -17.82 7.64
N SER A 101 21.36 -17.85 6.36
CA SER A 101 20.84 -18.81 5.39
C SER A 101 21.19 -20.25 5.76
N ALA A 102 22.39 -20.50 6.30
CA ALA A 102 22.79 -21.82 6.78
C ALA A 102 21.90 -22.27 7.94
N TYR A 103 21.67 -21.36 8.91
CA TYR A 103 20.79 -21.61 10.05
C TYR A 103 19.34 -21.88 9.61
N LEU A 104 18.78 -21.02 8.75
CA LEU A 104 17.42 -21.19 8.24
C LEU A 104 17.30 -22.48 7.42
N GLY A 105 18.30 -22.82 6.61
CA GLY A 105 18.33 -24.05 5.83
C GLY A 105 18.38 -25.29 6.73
N ALA A 106 19.15 -25.24 7.81
CA ALA A 106 19.21 -26.29 8.82
C ALA A 106 17.83 -26.53 9.47
N VAL A 107 17.18 -25.46 9.93
CA VAL A 107 15.86 -25.53 10.59
C VAL A 107 14.78 -26.01 9.61
N ASP A 108 14.65 -25.36 8.45
CA ASP A 108 13.67 -25.73 7.41
C ASP A 108 13.86 -27.18 6.96
N GLY A 109 15.12 -27.59 6.75
CA GLY A 109 15.49 -28.93 6.30
C GLY A 109 15.14 -30.01 7.32
N TYR A 110 15.32 -29.73 8.61
CA TYR A 110 15.01 -30.65 9.71
C TYR A 110 13.51 -30.77 9.99
N GLU A 111 12.80 -29.64 10.01
CA GLU A 111 11.38 -29.60 10.36
C GLU A 111 10.52 -30.21 9.24
N ARG A 112 10.73 -29.74 8.01
CA ARG A 112 9.84 -30.03 6.89
C ARG A 112 10.25 -31.27 6.10
N GLY A 113 11.45 -31.79 6.32
CA GLY A 113 11.90 -33.11 5.89
C GLY A 113 11.42 -33.49 4.49
N LEU A 114 12.04 -32.93 3.45
CA LEU A 114 12.09 -33.51 2.10
C LEU A 114 13.13 -32.71 1.32
N PHE A 115 14.04 -33.39 0.63
CA PHE A 115 14.96 -32.76 -0.32
C PHE A 115 14.20 -31.85 -1.31
N TYR A 116 13.02 -32.27 -1.77
CA TYR A 116 12.19 -31.48 -2.69
C TYR A 116 11.74 -30.13 -2.13
N TYR A 117 11.41 -30.03 -0.84
CA TYR A 117 10.95 -28.76 -0.26
C TYR A 117 12.10 -27.75 -0.18
N VAL A 118 13.27 -28.21 0.31
CA VAL A 118 14.50 -27.40 0.35
C VAL A 118 14.92 -27.00 -1.07
N LEU A 119 14.88 -27.92 -2.02
CA LEU A 119 15.20 -27.67 -3.42
C LEU A 119 14.22 -26.66 -4.05
N LYS A 120 12.91 -26.85 -3.89
CA LYS A 120 11.87 -25.94 -4.41
C LYS A 120 12.01 -24.53 -3.83
N LYS A 121 12.27 -24.40 -2.53
CA LYS A 121 12.46 -23.10 -1.87
C LYS A 121 13.79 -22.46 -2.29
N ALA A 122 14.83 -23.27 -2.50
CA ALA A 122 16.11 -22.82 -3.08
C ALA A 122 15.96 -22.32 -4.53
N PHE A 123 14.94 -22.73 -5.30
CA PHE A 123 14.76 -22.23 -6.68
C PHE A 123 13.69 -21.13 -6.84
N THR A 124 12.73 -20.97 -5.92
CA THR A 124 11.55 -20.09 -6.17
C THR A 124 11.60 -18.70 -5.53
N LYS A 125 12.18 -18.51 -4.34
CA LYS A 125 12.17 -17.20 -3.64
C LYS A 125 13.58 -16.64 -3.50
N PHE A 126 13.96 -15.57 -4.22
CA PHE A 126 15.32 -15.00 -4.16
C PHE A 126 15.52 -13.93 -3.07
N THR A 127 14.47 -13.17 -2.75
CA THR A 127 14.50 -12.07 -1.75
C THR A 127 14.84 -12.54 -0.34
N VAL A 128 14.35 -13.72 0.05
CA VAL A 128 14.57 -14.30 1.40
C VAL A 128 16.05 -14.57 1.71
N PHE A 129 16.91 -14.62 0.69
CA PHE A 129 18.32 -15.03 0.83
C PHE A 129 19.32 -13.87 0.74
N SER A 130 18.86 -12.63 0.52
CA SER A 130 19.71 -11.46 0.47
C SER A 130 19.00 -10.26 1.08
N THR A 131 19.50 -9.79 2.22
CA THR A 131 18.99 -8.60 2.92
C THR A 131 19.14 -7.35 2.05
N SER A 132 20.20 -7.32 1.23
CA SER A 132 20.44 -6.23 0.28
C SER A 132 19.36 -6.18 -0.80
N LEU A 133 18.96 -7.34 -1.33
CA LEU A 133 17.93 -7.41 -2.37
C LEU A 133 16.54 -7.10 -1.81
N ASP A 134 16.25 -7.51 -0.58
CA ASP A 134 15.04 -7.11 0.15
C ASP A 134 14.98 -5.60 0.37
N THR A 135 16.08 -4.98 0.83
CA THR A 135 16.21 -3.52 1.01
C THR A 135 16.02 -2.77 -0.32
N ILE A 136 16.61 -3.26 -1.41
CA ILE A 136 16.41 -2.66 -2.74
C ILE A 136 14.94 -2.80 -3.16
N SER A 137 14.32 -3.96 -2.95
CA SER A 137 12.92 -4.19 -3.33
C SER A 137 11.96 -3.30 -2.53
N THR A 138 12.19 -3.13 -1.24
CA THR A 138 11.39 -2.25 -0.38
C THR A 138 11.57 -0.79 -0.76
N LEU A 139 12.80 -0.33 -1.04
CA LEU A 139 13.05 1.03 -1.53
C LEU A 139 12.38 1.31 -2.89
N VAL A 140 12.44 0.34 -3.82
CA VAL A 140 11.77 0.46 -5.13
C VAL A 140 10.25 0.49 -4.97
N ASN A 141 9.70 -0.41 -4.17
CA ASN A 141 8.26 -0.47 -3.92
C ASN A 141 7.77 0.79 -3.20
N GLN A 142 8.50 1.27 -2.18
CA GLN A 142 8.16 2.48 -1.45
C GLN A 142 8.15 3.73 -2.34
N ARG A 143 9.03 3.79 -3.35
CA ARG A 143 9.06 4.88 -4.33
C ARG A 143 7.90 4.81 -5.32
N ASN A 144 7.40 3.62 -5.64
CA ASN A 144 6.24 3.44 -6.49
C ASN A 144 4.92 3.65 -5.73
N THR A 145 4.94 3.53 -4.40
CA THR A 145 3.78 3.76 -3.53
C THR A 145 3.76 5.16 -2.89
N THR A 146 4.52 6.15 -3.39
CA THR A 146 4.19 7.54 -3.03
C THR A 146 2.75 7.76 -3.46
N PRO A 147 1.81 7.97 -2.50
CA PRO A 147 0.43 8.24 -2.86
C PRO A 147 0.47 9.42 -3.81
N ILE A 148 -0.12 9.24 -5.00
CA ILE A 148 -0.42 10.36 -5.89
C ILE A 148 -0.97 11.45 -4.98
N ASN A 149 -0.27 12.58 -4.93
CA ASN A 149 -0.51 13.63 -3.95
C ASN A 149 -2.00 13.98 -4.03
N GLN A 150 -2.82 13.46 -3.10
CA GLN A 150 -4.27 13.58 -3.17
C GLN A 150 -4.67 15.05 -3.17
N HIS A 151 -3.83 15.90 -2.55
CA HIS A 151 -3.94 17.35 -2.62
C HIS A 151 -3.76 17.92 -4.03
N ALA A 152 -2.84 17.39 -4.85
CA ALA A 152 -2.69 17.80 -6.25
C ALA A 152 -3.84 17.27 -7.13
N LEU A 153 -4.44 16.14 -6.74
CA LEU A 153 -5.63 15.59 -7.40
C LEU A 153 -6.90 16.36 -7.00
N GLU A 154 -7.02 16.80 -5.75
CA GLU A 154 -8.10 17.64 -5.23
C GLU A 154 -7.97 19.08 -5.75
N GLU A 155 -6.76 19.63 -5.87
CA GLU A 155 -6.51 20.95 -6.46
C GLU A 155 -6.85 20.95 -7.97
N LEU A 156 -6.64 19.83 -8.67
CA LEU A 156 -7.15 19.62 -10.04
C LEU A 156 -8.67 19.44 -10.12
N LEU A 157 -9.34 19.07 -9.03
CA LEU A 157 -10.80 18.91 -8.97
C LEU A 157 -11.53 20.20 -8.56
N VAL A 158 -10.90 21.05 -7.73
CA VAL A 158 -11.51 22.28 -7.21
C VAL A 158 -11.50 23.43 -8.25
N ASP A 159 -10.55 23.45 -9.19
CA ASP A 159 -10.51 24.45 -10.28
C ASP A 159 -11.38 24.10 -11.50
N SER A 160 -12.27 23.10 -11.40
CA SER A 160 -13.07 22.59 -12.51
C SER A 160 -14.57 22.93 -12.45
N GLU A 161 -14.94 24.11 -11.93
CA GLU A 161 -16.18 24.79 -12.35
C GLU A 161 -15.99 25.37 -13.77
N MET A 162 -15.65 24.51 -14.74
CA MET A 162 -15.73 24.85 -16.15
C MET A 162 -17.20 24.80 -16.58
N ASP A 163 -17.71 25.94 -17.06
CA ASP A 163 -19.02 26.04 -17.68
C ASP A 163 -19.03 25.24 -19.01
N TYR A 164 -19.49 24.00 -18.92
CA TYR A 164 -19.58 23.05 -20.05
C TYR A 164 -20.64 23.44 -21.09
N THR A 165 -21.37 24.56 -20.93
CA THR A 165 -22.41 24.95 -21.90
C THR A 165 -21.87 25.59 -23.18
N ASN A 166 -20.56 25.90 -23.25
CA ASN A 166 -19.98 26.65 -24.38
C ASN A 166 -18.75 25.99 -25.07
N LEU A 167 -18.54 24.68 -24.93
CA LEU A 167 -17.48 24.00 -25.67
C LEU A 167 -17.95 23.58 -27.07
N VAL A 168 -17.45 24.27 -28.08
CA VAL A 168 -17.51 23.85 -29.48
C VAL A 168 -16.69 22.58 -29.64
N ASP A 169 -17.35 21.49 -30.04
CA ASP A 169 -16.75 20.19 -30.32
C ASP A 169 -15.56 20.32 -31.29
N VAL A 170 -14.35 20.11 -30.77
CA VAL A 170 -13.20 19.78 -31.60
C VAL A 170 -13.23 18.26 -31.79
N PRO A 171 -13.43 17.75 -33.02
CA PRO A 171 -13.54 16.32 -33.25
C PRO A 171 -12.20 15.64 -32.97
N ARG A 172 -12.09 15.01 -31.79
CA ARG A 172 -11.11 13.95 -31.55
C ARG A 172 -11.79 12.63 -31.84
N PRO A 173 -11.18 11.72 -32.62
CA PRO A 173 -11.73 10.39 -32.78
C PRO A 173 -11.75 9.70 -31.41
N PRO A 174 -12.93 9.31 -30.89
CA PRO A 174 -13.01 8.59 -29.63
C PRO A 174 -12.26 7.28 -29.78
N LYS A 175 -11.28 7.03 -28.91
CA LYS A 175 -10.83 5.67 -28.67
C LYS A 175 -11.87 5.08 -27.73
N GLU A 176 -12.93 4.53 -28.31
CA GLU A 176 -14.00 3.84 -27.59
C GLU A 176 -13.36 2.81 -26.66
N VAL A 177 -13.50 3.04 -25.35
CA VAL A 177 -13.32 1.97 -24.37
C VAL A 177 -14.46 0.99 -24.67
N PRO A 178 -14.18 -0.28 -25.01
CA PRO A 178 -15.24 -1.24 -25.30
C PRO A 178 -16.25 -1.24 -24.14
N GLU A 179 -17.55 -1.20 -24.42
CA GLU A 179 -18.62 -1.26 -23.43
C GLU A 179 -18.53 -2.58 -22.64
N LEU A 180 -17.63 -2.66 -21.65
CA LEU A 180 -17.35 -3.85 -20.85
C LEU A 180 -18.24 -3.95 -19.62
N PHE A 181 -18.94 -2.86 -19.28
CA PHE A 181 -19.74 -2.71 -18.07
C PHE A 181 -21.21 -2.51 -18.44
N GLU A 182 -21.98 -3.60 -18.47
CA GLU A 182 -23.43 -3.55 -18.61
C GLU A 182 -24.09 -3.47 -17.22
N THR A 183 -24.83 -2.40 -16.96
CA THR A 183 -25.77 -2.31 -15.84
C THR A 183 -27.14 -2.80 -16.29
N THR A 184 -27.28 -4.10 -16.59
CA THR A 184 -28.58 -4.69 -16.86
C THR A 184 -29.12 -5.35 -15.58
N GLU A 185 -30.04 -4.67 -14.90
CA GLU A 185 -30.76 -5.23 -13.76
C GLU A 185 -31.80 -6.25 -14.25
N ILE A 186 -31.51 -7.54 -14.08
CA ILE A 186 -32.44 -8.63 -14.40
C ILE A 186 -33.49 -8.71 -13.27
N SER A 187 -34.78 -8.61 -13.61
CA SER A 187 -35.90 -8.59 -12.66
C SER A 187 -36.08 -9.90 -11.85
N ALA A 188 -35.48 -9.93 -10.66
CA ALA A 188 -35.86 -10.45 -9.33
C ALA A 188 -36.75 -11.71 -9.07
N SER A 189 -37.49 -12.34 -9.99
CA SER A 189 -38.53 -13.31 -9.55
C SER A 189 -38.10 -14.79 -9.39
N SER A 190 -36.89 -15.20 -9.79
CA SER A 190 -36.38 -16.58 -9.57
C SER A 190 -35.06 -16.70 -8.80
N ASP A 191 -34.65 -15.61 -8.14
CA ASP A 191 -33.32 -15.40 -7.55
C ASP A 191 -33.03 -16.19 -6.25
N ALA A 192 -33.93 -17.07 -5.81
CA ALA A 192 -33.70 -17.86 -4.60
C ALA A 192 -32.60 -18.91 -4.83
N PHE A 193 -31.63 -19.00 -3.91
CA PHE A 193 -30.64 -20.10 -3.88
C PHE A 193 -31.33 -21.46 -3.78
N LEU A 194 -30.65 -22.53 -4.20
CA LEU A 194 -31.15 -23.89 -3.99
C LEU A 194 -31.35 -24.15 -2.50
N THR A 195 -32.54 -24.59 -2.15
CA THR A 195 -32.88 -25.05 -0.80
C THR A 195 -32.15 -26.36 -0.49
N GLU A 196 -31.99 -26.67 0.80
CA GLU A 196 -31.35 -27.92 1.23
C GLU A 196 -32.09 -29.16 0.69
N ASN A 197 -33.42 -29.09 0.57
CA ASN A 197 -34.23 -30.14 -0.05
C ASN A 197 -33.91 -30.30 -1.54
N GLU A 198 -33.84 -29.21 -2.31
CA GLU A 198 -33.45 -29.24 -3.73
C GLU A 198 -32.04 -29.81 -3.91
N ILE A 199 -31.09 -29.46 -3.02
CA ILE A 199 -29.73 -30.01 -3.03
C ILE A 199 -29.74 -31.52 -2.77
N ASN A 200 -30.51 -31.97 -1.77
CA ASN A 200 -30.62 -33.39 -1.41
C ASN A 200 -31.32 -34.22 -2.48
N GLU A 201 -32.31 -33.65 -3.18
CA GLU A 201 -32.98 -34.29 -4.31
C GLU A 201 -32.08 -34.33 -5.54
N ALA A 202 -31.39 -33.23 -5.86
CA ALA A 202 -30.47 -33.16 -7.00
C ALA A 202 -29.32 -34.17 -6.86
N GLN A 203 -28.84 -34.41 -5.64
CA GLN A 203 -27.77 -35.37 -5.37
C GLN A 203 -28.16 -36.82 -5.70
N LYS A 204 -29.46 -37.14 -5.74
CA LYS A 204 -29.97 -38.48 -6.09
C LYS A 204 -30.00 -38.73 -7.60
N ILE A 205 -29.92 -37.69 -8.43
CA ILE A 205 -30.00 -37.78 -9.89
C ILE A 205 -28.57 -37.77 -10.46
N THR A 206 -28.14 -38.88 -11.07
CA THR A 206 -26.76 -39.02 -11.61
C THR A 206 -26.39 -37.90 -12.57
N GLY A 207 -27.33 -37.44 -13.42
CA GLY A 207 -27.11 -36.34 -14.36
C GLY A 207 -26.89 -34.96 -13.72
N LEU A 208 -27.21 -34.78 -12.43
CA LEU A 208 -27.08 -33.51 -11.72
C LEU A 208 -25.84 -33.44 -10.81
N GLN A 209 -25.04 -34.50 -10.69
CA GLN A 209 -23.89 -34.51 -9.77
C GLN A 209 -22.83 -33.48 -10.13
N ALA A 210 -22.51 -33.31 -11.42
CA ALA A 210 -21.52 -32.34 -11.86
C ALA A 210 -22.01 -30.88 -11.71
N PRO A 211 -23.21 -30.49 -12.20
CA PRO A 211 -23.75 -29.14 -11.96
C PRO A 211 -23.91 -28.82 -10.47
N LEU A 212 -24.31 -29.80 -9.65
CA LEU A 212 -24.45 -29.61 -8.21
C LEU A 212 -23.10 -29.39 -7.50
N THR A 213 -22.06 -30.10 -7.92
CA THR A 213 -20.70 -29.91 -7.40
C THR A 213 -20.20 -28.50 -7.72
N GLN A 214 -20.38 -28.04 -8.96
CA GLN A 214 -20.04 -26.68 -9.40
C GLN A 214 -20.83 -25.62 -8.63
N TYR A 215 -22.15 -25.83 -8.46
CA TYR A 215 -22.99 -24.93 -7.68
C TYR A 215 -22.49 -24.80 -6.24
N LYS A 216 -22.17 -25.92 -5.57
CA LYS A 216 -21.65 -25.92 -4.19
C LYS A 216 -20.30 -25.23 -4.08
N GLU A 217 -19.41 -25.44 -5.05
CA GLU A 217 -18.08 -24.81 -5.07
C GLU A 217 -18.20 -23.29 -5.26
N LEU A 218 -18.96 -22.84 -6.26
CA LEU A 218 -19.16 -21.42 -6.52
C LEU A 218 -19.86 -20.74 -5.35
N TYR A 219 -20.89 -21.37 -4.78
CA TYR A 219 -21.57 -20.87 -3.58
C TYR A 219 -20.59 -20.69 -2.41
N LYS A 220 -19.73 -21.68 -2.14
CA LYS A 220 -18.72 -21.61 -1.07
C LYS A 220 -17.74 -20.47 -1.30
N ARG A 221 -17.26 -20.28 -2.53
CA ARG A 221 -16.34 -19.19 -2.89
C ARG A 221 -16.99 -17.82 -2.67
N LEU A 222 -18.22 -17.64 -3.12
CA LEU A 222 -18.96 -16.38 -2.94
C LEU A 222 -19.32 -16.13 -1.48
N SER A 223 -19.60 -17.18 -0.69
CA SER A 223 -19.85 -17.05 0.75
C SER A 223 -18.62 -16.57 1.51
N PHE A 224 -17.44 -17.04 1.11
CA PHE A 224 -16.18 -16.59 1.70
C PHE A 224 -15.93 -15.11 1.42
N ILE A 225 -16.21 -14.65 0.20
CA ILE A 225 -16.08 -13.22 -0.16
C ILE A 225 -17.05 -12.37 0.65
N ASN A 226 -18.32 -12.79 0.78
CA ASN A 226 -19.28 -12.05 1.59
C ASN A 226 -18.85 -11.98 3.05
N GLN A 227 -18.37 -13.09 3.63
CA GLN A 227 -17.83 -13.09 4.99
C GLN A 227 -16.65 -12.13 5.13
N ALA A 228 -15.71 -12.15 4.18
CA ALA A 228 -14.55 -11.25 4.18
C ALA A 228 -14.98 -9.77 4.06
N MET A 229 -15.95 -9.47 3.20
CA MET A 229 -16.54 -8.14 3.07
C MET A 229 -17.24 -7.69 4.36
N ASP A 230 -17.99 -8.58 5.01
CA ASP A 230 -18.70 -8.30 6.27
C ASP A 230 -17.73 -8.09 7.43
N GLU A 231 -16.67 -8.89 7.51
CA GLU A 231 -15.57 -8.71 8.48
C GLU A 231 -14.86 -7.37 8.24
N ARG A 232 -14.58 -7.00 6.99
CA ARG A 232 -13.97 -5.71 6.64
C ARG A 232 -14.89 -4.54 6.97
N SER A 233 -16.19 -4.65 6.66
CA SER A 233 -17.19 -3.64 6.99
C SER A 233 -17.27 -3.42 8.51
N ARG A 234 -17.33 -4.51 9.28
CA ARG A 234 -17.29 -4.46 10.76
C ARG A 234 -16.00 -3.83 11.29
N ASN A 235 -14.85 -4.19 10.74
CA ASN A 235 -13.56 -3.62 11.12
C ASN A 235 -13.45 -2.13 10.76
N THR A 236 -13.97 -1.73 9.60
CA THR A 236 -13.97 -0.33 9.14
C THR A 236 -14.90 0.51 10.00
N PHE A 237 -16.09 -0.02 10.30
CA PHE A 237 -17.03 0.61 11.23
C PHE A 237 -16.42 0.73 12.64
N GLY A 238 -15.81 -0.32 13.17
CA GLY A 238 -15.10 -0.29 14.45
C GLY A 238 -13.98 0.75 14.48
N ARG A 239 -13.19 0.87 13.40
CA ARG A 239 -12.15 1.89 13.24
C ARG A 239 -12.72 3.30 13.16
N GLN A 240 -13.84 3.51 12.46
CA GLN A 240 -14.51 4.81 12.39
C GLN A 240 -15.13 5.22 13.73
N GLN A 241 -15.71 4.28 14.48
CA GLN A 241 -16.21 4.54 15.83
C GLN A 241 -15.06 4.87 16.78
N LEU A 242 -13.96 4.12 16.73
CA LEU A 242 -12.76 4.41 17.51
C LEU A 242 -12.19 5.80 17.16
N ALA A 243 -12.08 6.13 15.87
CA ALA A 243 -11.62 7.44 15.43
C ALA A 243 -12.54 8.58 15.93
N LYS A 244 -13.87 8.39 15.89
CA LYS A 244 -14.84 9.36 16.45
C LYS A 244 -14.68 9.53 17.96
N VAL A 245 -14.49 8.43 18.69
CA VAL A 245 -14.26 8.47 20.16
C VAL A 245 -12.96 9.20 20.48
N ILE A 246 -11.88 8.91 19.75
CA ILE A 246 -10.58 9.58 19.92
C ILE A 246 -10.71 11.07 19.60
N LEU A 247 -11.32 11.43 18.46
CA LEU A 247 -11.50 12.82 18.05
C LEU A 247 -12.36 13.60 19.06
N GLY A 248 -13.44 12.98 19.57
CA GLY A 248 -14.26 13.57 20.63
C GLY A 248 -13.49 13.81 21.92
N LYS A 249 -12.62 12.87 22.32
CA LYS A 249 -11.77 13.01 23.52
C LYS A 249 -10.69 14.08 23.36
N VAL A 250 -10.10 14.19 22.18
CA VAL A 250 -9.13 15.24 21.85
C VAL A 250 -9.80 16.62 21.88
N LEU A 251 -11.02 16.75 21.36
CA LEU A 251 -11.79 18.00 21.42
C LEU A 251 -12.21 18.37 22.85
N GLU A 252 -12.63 17.40 23.67
CA GLU A 252 -12.90 17.63 25.10
C GLU A 252 -11.66 18.11 25.85
N LEU A 253 -10.49 17.50 25.58
CA LEU A 253 -9.22 17.91 26.20
C LEU A 253 -8.85 19.33 25.78
N HIS A 254 -8.98 19.68 24.50
CA HIS A 254 -8.65 21.01 24.01
C HIS A 254 -9.59 22.11 24.56
N GLN A 255 -10.88 21.80 24.74
CA GLN A 255 -11.84 22.68 25.40
C GLN A 255 -11.54 22.84 26.89
N SER A 256 -11.05 21.80 27.57
CA SER A 256 -10.66 21.89 28.98
C SER A 256 -9.39 22.75 29.21
N THR A 257 -8.47 22.79 28.24
CA THR A 257 -7.23 23.59 28.32
C THR A 257 -7.49 25.08 28.02
N THR A 258 -8.42 25.37 27.11
CA THR A 258 -8.75 26.77 26.75
C THR A 258 -9.55 27.51 27.82
N VAL A 259 -10.31 26.80 28.65
CA VAL A 259 -11.06 27.39 29.78
C VAL A 259 -10.14 27.75 30.96
N THR A 260 -8.92 27.18 31.04
CA THR A 260 -7.99 27.48 32.13
C THR A 260 -7.10 28.70 31.89
N GLU A 261 -6.97 29.18 30.65
CA GLU A 261 -6.15 30.36 30.32
C GLU A 261 -6.93 31.69 30.26
N SER A 262 -8.28 31.68 30.19
CA SER A 262 -9.07 32.92 30.13
C SER A 262 -9.44 33.52 31.50
N SER A 263 -8.88 33.00 32.60
CA SER A 263 -9.14 33.47 33.96
C SER A 263 -7.84 33.92 34.64
N THR A 264 -7.18 34.94 34.08
CA THR A 264 -6.46 35.94 34.88
C THR A 264 -5.98 37.08 33.97
N LYS A 265 -6.29 38.32 34.39
CA LYS A 265 -5.86 39.64 33.86
C LYS A 265 -6.76 40.29 32.80
N SER A 266 -7.81 40.91 33.31
CA SER A 266 -8.32 42.20 32.82
C SER A 266 -7.63 43.33 33.58
N LYS A 267 -6.89 44.20 32.88
CA LYS A 267 -6.91 45.67 33.04
C LYS A 267 -5.93 46.39 32.09
N ASP A 268 -6.50 47.33 31.34
CA ASP A 268 -5.96 48.57 30.75
C ASP A 268 -4.71 48.53 29.86
N PHE A 269 -4.86 48.74 28.54
CA PHE A 269 -4.52 49.99 27.82
C PHE A 269 -4.58 49.82 26.28
N GLY A 270 -5.20 50.80 25.60
CA GLY A 270 -4.64 51.54 24.46
C GLY A 270 -4.39 50.86 23.11
N GLN A 271 -5.16 51.30 22.11
CA GLN A 271 -5.00 51.07 20.67
C GLN A 271 -3.57 51.34 20.14
N PHE A 272 -3.06 50.44 19.28
CA PHE A 272 -2.33 50.78 18.04
C PHE A 272 -2.42 49.59 17.06
N GLU A 273 -2.95 49.87 15.87
CA GLU A 273 -3.01 48.95 14.73
C GLU A 273 -1.64 48.83 14.06
N ASN A 274 -1.19 47.58 13.88
CA ASN A 274 -0.36 47.13 12.75
C ASN A 274 -0.43 45.59 12.72
N PRO A 275 -0.70 44.96 11.56
CA PRO A 275 -0.86 43.52 11.50
C PRO A 275 0.48 42.83 11.80
N SER A 276 0.43 41.88 12.75
CA SER A 276 1.53 40.96 13.02
C SER A 276 1.95 40.27 11.71
N PRO A 277 3.26 40.08 11.45
CA PRO A 277 3.69 39.36 10.26
C PRO A 277 3.10 37.96 10.26
N SER A 278 2.70 37.50 9.07
CA SER A 278 2.11 36.18 8.85
C SER A 278 3.00 35.10 9.45
N ILE A 279 2.39 34.02 9.95
CA ILE A 279 3.09 32.83 10.45
C ILE A 279 4.06 32.28 9.39
N GLU A 280 3.78 32.54 8.11
CA GLU A 280 4.61 32.22 6.95
C GLU A 280 5.94 33.01 6.89
N ASP A 281 5.92 34.31 7.22
CA ASP A 281 7.13 35.14 7.27
C ASP A 281 8.06 34.71 8.42
N LYS A 282 7.47 34.33 9.56
CA LYS A 282 8.22 33.78 10.70
C LYS A 282 8.78 32.39 10.38
N ALA A 283 8.09 31.58 9.59
CA ALA A 283 8.56 30.27 9.14
C ALA A 283 9.73 30.39 8.14
N GLN A 284 9.69 31.35 7.21
CA GLN A 284 10.78 31.59 6.26
C GLN A 284 12.02 32.22 6.91
N GLN A 285 11.85 33.08 7.93
CA GLN A 285 12.98 33.53 8.76
C GLN A 285 13.61 32.36 9.55
N LEU A 286 12.81 31.42 10.06
CA LEU A 286 13.29 30.24 10.78
C LEU A 286 14.07 29.27 9.88
N ILE A 287 13.64 29.11 8.62
CA ILE A 287 14.29 28.23 7.63
C ILE A 287 15.64 28.81 7.18
N SER A 288 15.74 30.14 7.02
CA SER A 288 17.02 30.80 6.66
C SER A 288 18.10 30.68 7.74
N HIS A 289 17.72 30.46 9.00
CA HIS A 289 18.64 30.30 10.14
C HIS A 289 19.07 28.84 10.40
N LEU A 290 18.50 27.85 9.69
CA LEU A 290 18.66 26.44 10.02
C LEU A 290 19.74 25.67 9.24
N GLN A 291 20.53 26.32 8.38
CA GLN A 291 21.58 25.64 7.61
C GLN A 291 22.88 26.46 7.50
N ASP A 292 23.58 26.63 8.62
CA ASP A 292 25.04 26.82 8.54
C ASP A 292 25.72 25.45 8.78
N PRO A 293 26.22 24.77 7.73
CA PRO A 293 26.90 23.48 7.85
C PRO A 293 28.12 23.52 8.78
N ASN A 294 28.68 24.71 9.08
CA ASN A 294 29.77 24.85 10.04
C ASN A 294 29.32 24.65 11.49
N GLN A 295 28.06 24.93 11.81
CA GLN A 295 27.51 24.75 13.18
C GLN A 295 27.34 23.28 13.54
N GLU A 296 26.90 22.43 12.60
CA GLU A 296 26.75 20.98 12.86
C GLU A 296 28.11 20.28 12.99
N ALA A 297 29.12 20.72 12.24
CA ALA A 297 30.49 20.21 12.38
C ALA A 297 31.09 20.57 13.76
N ASN A 298 30.86 21.79 14.25
CA ASN A 298 31.30 22.23 15.58
C ASN A 298 30.53 21.53 16.71
N PHE A 299 29.25 21.24 16.48
CA PHE A 299 28.41 20.43 17.35
C PHE A 299 28.96 19.01 17.57
N ARG A 300 29.26 18.28 16.47
CA ARG A 300 29.80 16.91 16.59
C ARG A 300 31.17 16.90 17.25
N LYS A 301 31.98 17.94 17.04
CA LYS A 301 33.26 18.12 17.74
C LYS A 301 33.05 18.34 19.24
N LEU A 302 32.12 19.20 19.65
CA LEU A 302 31.85 19.45 21.06
C LEU A 302 31.41 18.17 21.78
N VAL A 303 30.44 17.43 21.22
CA VAL A 303 29.95 16.16 21.82
C VAL A 303 31.10 15.16 22.00
N LYS A 304 31.95 14.98 20.98
CA LYS A 304 33.11 14.08 21.06
C LYS A 304 34.16 14.51 22.10
N VAL A 305 34.39 15.80 22.27
CA VAL A 305 35.36 16.29 23.27
C VAL A 305 34.78 16.16 24.69
N LEU A 306 33.47 16.37 24.86
CA LEU A 306 32.79 16.20 26.13
C LEU A 306 32.75 14.74 26.61
N THR A 307 32.74 13.76 25.70
CA THR A 307 32.72 12.33 26.07
C THR A 307 34.10 11.76 26.44
N VAL A 308 35.21 12.50 26.28
CA VAL A 308 36.56 11.98 26.57
C VAL A 308 36.74 11.61 28.06
N LYS A 309 37.30 10.43 28.31
CA LYS A 309 37.55 9.86 29.66
C LYS A 309 38.54 10.67 30.49
N HIS A 310 39.52 11.33 29.85
CA HIS A 310 40.54 12.16 30.50
C HIS A 310 40.38 13.64 30.13
N PHE A 311 39.69 14.40 31.01
CA PHE A 311 39.40 15.82 30.82
C PHE A 311 40.52 16.68 31.43
N ASN A 312 41.54 17.00 30.63
CA ASN A 312 42.71 17.79 31.05
C ASN A 312 42.56 19.29 30.69
N ALA A 313 43.53 20.12 31.06
CA ALA A 313 43.50 21.57 30.81
C ALA A 313 43.40 21.95 29.31
N ASP A 314 43.99 21.15 28.42
CA ASP A 314 43.89 21.35 26.97
C ASP A 314 42.46 21.06 26.46
N CYS A 315 41.80 20.04 27.01
CA CYS A 315 40.39 19.76 26.72
C CYS A 315 39.48 20.90 27.20
N ILE A 316 39.76 21.49 28.36
CA ILE A 316 39.01 22.63 28.89
C ILE A 316 39.05 23.79 27.89
N ASN A 317 40.24 24.21 27.45
CA ASN A 317 40.40 25.33 26.52
C ASN A 317 39.69 25.08 25.18
N LYS A 318 39.82 23.87 24.62
CA LYS A 318 39.12 23.48 23.38
C LYS A 318 37.59 23.48 23.53
N ASN A 319 37.07 23.03 24.66
CA ASN A 319 35.63 23.08 24.92
C ASN A 319 35.13 24.51 25.11
N LEU A 320 35.92 25.40 25.72
CA LEU A 320 35.56 26.81 25.84
C LEU A 320 35.49 27.49 24.47
N GLU A 321 36.44 27.20 23.59
CA GLU A 321 36.43 27.71 22.21
C GLU A 321 35.20 27.22 21.45
N LEU A 322 34.87 25.92 21.54
CA LEU A 322 33.67 25.36 20.90
C LEU A 322 32.37 25.92 21.49
N LEU A 323 32.30 26.12 22.81
CA LEU A 323 31.13 26.72 23.46
C LEU A 323 30.94 28.21 23.12
N ARG A 324 32.01 28.94 22.77
CA ARG A 324 31.91 30.31 22.25
C ARG A 324 31.26 30.37 20.88
N LEU A 325 31.45 29.32 20.07
CA LEU A 325 30.95 29.26 18.68
C LEU A 325 29.49 28.81 18.58
N ILE A 326 28.91 28.30 19.66
CA ILE A 326 27.57 27.73 19.69
C ILE A 326 26.57 28.76 20.21
N GLN A 327 25.55 29.04 19.41
CA GLN A 327 24.46 29.91 19.83
C GLN A 327 23.51 29.20 20.82
N PRO A 328 22.94 29.93 21.82
CA PRO A 328 22.02 29.36 22.80
C PRO A 328 20.80 28.64 22.21
N SER A 329 20.32 29.08 21.04
CA SER A 329 19.22 28.44 20.29
C SER A 329 19.50 26.97 19.93
N ASN A 330 20.77 26.53 19.92
CA ASN A 330 21.16 25.16 19.60
C ASN A 330 21.31 24.24 20.82
N PHE A 331 21.08 24.74 22.04
CA PHE A 331 21.31 23.97 23.28
C PHE A 331 20.39 22.75 23.41
N SER A 332 19.13 22.83 22.96
CA SER A 332 18.21 21.67 22.94
C SER A 332 18.73 20.54 22.04
N LYS A 333 19.27 20.87 20.86
CA LYS A 333 19.87 19.89 19.94
C LYS A 333 21.11 19.23 20.54
N ILE A 334 21.95 20.01 21.24
CA ILE A 334 23.14 19.52 21.94
C ILE A 334 22.75 18.58 23.07
N ALA A 335 21.72 18.94 23.82
CA ALA A 335 21.24 18.09 24.90
C ALA A 335 20.73 16.74 24.38
N LYS A 336 19.98 16.75 23.29
CA LYS A 336 19.50 15.53 22.63
C LYS A 336 20.66 14.62 22.18
N ALA A 337 21.66 15.16 21.49
CA ALA A 337 22.79 14.34 21.03
C ALA A 337 23.70 13.83 22.17
N ILE A 338 23.90 14.62 23.23
CA ILE A 338 24.60 14.12 24.43
C ILE A 338 23.81 12.96 25.06
N HIS A 339 22.48 12.99 24.98
CA HIS A 339 21.63 11.92 25.52
C HIS A 339 21.72 10.61 24.72
N GLU A 340 21.86 10.71 23.40
CA GLU A 340 21.98 9.58 22.48
C GLU A 340 23.38 8.90 22.54
N GLU A 341 24.37 9.55 23.13
CA GLU A 341 25.72 8.99 23.26
C GLU A 341 25.83 7.95 24.41
N PRO A 342 26.50 6.79 24.18
CA PRO A 342 26.71 5.76 25.21
C PRO A 342 27.41 6.27 26.48
N GLN A 343 28.14 7.39 26.38
CA GLN A 343 28.93 7.99 27.45
C GLN A 343 28.28 9.26 28.04
N LYS A 344 26.94 9.40 27.98
CA LYS A 344 26.21 10.60 28.45
C LYS A 344 26.57 11.07 29.86
N ASN A 345 26.70 10.14 30.81
CA ASN A 345 27.05 10.46 32.20
C ASN A 345 28.46 11.08 32.31
N GLN A 346 29.40 10.65 31.46
CA GLN A 346 30.75 11.21 31.39
C GLN A 346 30.73 12.62 30.79
N ALA A 347 29.92 12.86 29.75
CA ALA A 347 29.74 14.17 29.15
C ALA A 347 29.12 15.19 30.13
N ILE A 348 28.09 14.79 30.88
CA ILE A 348 27.49 15.61 31.93
C ILE A 348 28.50 15.93 33.04
N ALA A 349 29.27 14.94 33.49
CA ALA A 349 30.31 15.15 34.50
C ALA A 349 31.40 16.13 34.03
N ASN A 350 31.81 16.04 32.76
CA ASN A 350 32.79 16.94 32.16
C ASN A 350 32.24 18.37 31.98
N LEU A 351 30.96 18.53 31.62
CA LEU A 351 30.29 19.84 31.59
C LEU A 351 30.21 20.49 32.98
N LYS A 352 29.93 19.72 34.03
CA LYS A 352 29.94 20.22 35.42
C LYS A 352 31.33 20.68 35.85
N ARG A 353 32.38 19.92 35.51
CA ARG A 353 33.79 20.31 35.77
C ARG A 353 34.17 21.59 35.03
N LEU A 354 33.74 21.73 33.77
CA LEU A 354 33.98 22.93 32.97
C LEU A 354 33.31 24.16 33.58
N ASN A 355 32.05 24.04 34.00
CA ASN A 355 31.32 25.11 34.69
C ASN A 355 32.01 25.52 36.00
N GLN A 356 32.49 24.54 36.78
CA GLN A 356 33.21 24.82 38.01
C GLN A 356 34.54 25.53 37.76
N HIS A 357 35.28 25.14 36.71
CA HIS A 357 36.50 25.82 36.30
C HIS A 357 36.24 27.29 35.91
N LEU A 358 35.20 27.52 35.11
CA LEU A 358 34.77 28.86 34.69
C LEU A 358 34.41 29.76 35.87
N LYS A 359 33.75 29.22 36.90
CA LYS A 359 33.42 29.96 38.13
C LYS A 359 34.65 30.40 38.92
N THR A 360 35.75 29.64 38.85
CA THR A 360 37.00 29.96 39.56
C THR A 360 37.91 30.92 38.79
N SER A 361 37.76 31.04 37.47
CA SER A 361 38.52 31.98 36.64
C SER A 361 37.84 33.34 36.62
N SER A 362 38.35 34.31 37.39
CA SER A 362 37.75 35.62 37.65
C SER A 362 37.87 36.65 36.50
N THR A 363 37.87 36.22 35.24
CA THR A 363 37.96 37.13 34.09
C THR A 363 36.56 37.44 33.54
N SER A 364 36.31 38.73 33.24
CA SER A 364 35.03 39.21 32.70
C SER A 364 34.64 38.53 31.37
N GLU A 365 35.62 38.01 30.63
CA GLU A 365 35.42 37.24 29.41
C GLU A 365 34.69 35.90 29.59
N HIS A 366 34.56 35.38 30.82
CA HIS A 366 33.89 34.11 31.09
C HIS A 366 32.40 34.22 31.43
N ALA A 367 31.85 35.44 31.58
CA ALA A 367 30.45 35.62 31.98
C ALA A 367 29.44 34.99 31.00
N GLN A 368 29.68 35.14 29.69
CA GLN A 368 28.83 34.55 28.65
C GLN A 368 28.92 33.02 28.62
N LEU A 369 30.13 32.47 28.84
CA LEU A 369 30.37 31.03 28.88
C LEU A 369 29.76 30.37 30.12
N ILE A 370 29.80 31.05 31.26
CA ILE A 370 29.13 30.62 32.49
C ILE A 370 27.62 30.57 32.26
N ASN A 371 27.03 31.60 31.64
CA ASN A 371 25.60 31.62 31.33
C ASN A 371 25.22 30.46 30.39
N ASN A 372 25.99 30.24 29.33
CA ASN A 372 25.77 29.15 28.38
C ASN A 372 25.84 27.76 29.05
N ALA A 373 26.86 27.51 29.88
CA ALA A 373 26.98 26.26 30.62
C ALA A 373 25.87 26.09 31.66
N HIS A 374 25.43 27.18 32.29
CA HIS A 374 24.36 27.17 33.28
C HIS A 374 22.98 26.92 32.65
N THR A 375 22.75 27.32 31.40
CA THR A 375 21.54 26.99 30.64
C THR A 375 21.57 25.56 30.09
N LEU A 376 22.73 25.08 29.63
CA LEU A 376 22.83 23.77 28.97
C LEU A 376 22.67 22.59 29.94
N ILE A 377 23.22 22.69 31.17
CA ILE A 377 23.19 21.59 32.14
C ILE A 377 21.76 21.19 32.56
N PRO A 378 20.87 22.12 32.96
CA PRO A 378 19.49 21.78 33.29
C PRO A 378 18.72 21.17 32.12
N ILE A 379 18.91 21.67 30.89
CA ILE A 379 18.24 21.12 29.70
C ILE A 379 18.62 19.65 29.46
N ILE A 380 19.88 19.27 29.75
CA ILE A 380 20.32 17.88 29.64
C ILE A 380 19.74 17.01 30.75
N GLU A 381 19.67 17.55 31.97
CA GLU A 381 19.14 16.85 33.14
C GLU A 381 17.62 16.64 33.04
N ASP A 382 16.85 17.68 32.68
CA ASP A 382 15.38 17.64 32.52
C ASP A 382 14.93 16.73 31.36
N ASN A 383 15.70 16.66 30.26
CA ASN A 383 15.40 15.74 29.15
C ASN A 383 15.52 14.26 29.55
N THR A 384 16.20 13.94 30.64
CA THR A 384 16.35 12.54 31.10
C THR A 384 15.06 12.00 31.73
N GLU A 385 14.27 12.87 32.34
CA GLU A 385 12.97 12.53 32.92
C GLU A 385 11.90 12.41 31.81
N SER A 386 11.95 13.31 30.81
CA SER A 386 11.13 13.24 29.58
C SER A 386 11.37 11.96 28.78
N LEU A 387 12.63 11.50 28.64
CA LEU A 387 12.95 10.25 27.94
C LEU A 387 12.51 8.97 28.68
N MET A 388 12.46 8.99 30.02
CA MET A 388 11.91 7.88 30.80
C MET A 388 10.38 7.76 30.60
N LEU A 389 9.70 8.91 30.45
CA LEU A 389 8.28 8.97 30.08
C LEU A 389 8.04 8.48 28.65
N ASP A 390 8.93 8.79 27.70
CA ASP A 390 8.84 8.32 26.31
C ASP A 390 9.01 6.79 26.18
N ILE A 391 9.95 6.19 26.91
CA ILE A 391 10.15 4.73 26.91
C ILE A 391 8.94 4.00 27.52
N ALA A 392 8.32 4.58 28.56
CA ALA A 392 7.07 4.08 29.12
C ALA A 392 5.91 4.21 28.11
N GLY A 393 5.84 5.34 27.39
CA GLY A 393 4.87 5.59 26.32
C GLY A 393 4.95 4.56 25.18
N ILE A 394 6.15 4.19 24.75
CA ILE A 394 6.34 3.17 23.69
C ILE A 394 5.85 1.78 24.15
N LYS A 395 6.21 1.34 25.37
CA LYS A 395 5.74 0.05 25.90
C LYS A 395 4.22 -0.01 26.07
N ASN A 396 3.62 1.11 26.49
CA ASN A 396 2.17 1.23 26.60
C ASN A 396 1.50 1.19 25.23
N THR A 397 2.15 1.71 24.19
CA THR A 397 1.68 1.68 22.81
C THR A 397 1.61 0.25 22.24
N ASP A 398 2.65 -0.55 22.45
CA ASP A 398 2.67 -1.95 22.00
C ASP A 398 1.63 -2.81 22.74
N THR A 399 1.56 -2.67 24.07
CA THR A 399 0.59 -3.39 24.91
C THR A 399 -0.85 -3.01 24.55
N LEU A 400 -1.10 -1.74 24.21
CA LEU A 400 -2.40 -1.29 23.78
C LEU A 400 -2.76 -1.85 22.39
N ALA A 401 -1.81 -1.90 21.45
CA ALA A 401 -2.03 -2.51 20.14
C ALA A 401 -2.41 -3.99 20.27
N GLU A 402 -1.71 -4.73 21.13
CA GLU A 402 -2.00 -6.14 21.42
C GLU A 402 -3.42 -6.33 22.02
N LEU A 403 -3.77 -5.53 23.03
CA LEU A 403 -5.10 -5.61 23.67
C LEU A 403 -6.24 -5.20 22.73
N LEU A 404 -5.98 -4.30 21.77
CA LEU A 404 -6.95 -3.91 20.74
C LEU A 404 -7.08 -4.96 19.62
N GLY A 405 -6.07 -5.79 19.41
CA GLY A 405 -6.09 -6.90 18.45
C GLY A 405 -6.71 -8.20 19.01
N ASP A 406 -6.90 -8.29 20.32
CA ASP A 406 -7.48 -9.46 20.99
C ASP A 406 -9.00 -9.60 20.68
N LYS A 407 -9.46 -10.83 20.42
CA LYS A 407 -10.87 -11.16 20.21
C LYS A 407 -11.74 -10.85 21.43
N ASP A 408 -11.14 -10.80 22.61
CA ASP A 408 -11.79 -10.50 23.89
C ASP A 408 -11.57 -9.04 24.35
N TYR A 409 -11.26 -8.10 23.44
CA TYR A 409 -10.92 -6.70 23.80
C TYR A 409 -11.98 -6.02 24.69
N GLU A 410 -13.26 -6.40 24.58
CA GLU A 410 -14.34 -5.87 25.42
C GLU A 410 -14.13 -6.15 26.91
N LYS A 411 -13.59 -7.32 27.27
CA LYS A 411 -13.25 -7.67 28.66
C LYS A 411 -12.07 -6.83 29.18
N ASN A 412 -11.22 -6.36 28.27
CA ASN A 412 -10.04 -5.56 28.56
C ASN A 412 -10.30 -4.05 28.39
N LEU A 413 -11.51 -3.62 28.06
CA LEU A 413 -11.84 -2.23 27.76
C LEU A 413 -11.41 -1.22 28.86
N PRO A 414 -11.58 -1.51 30.18
CA PRO A 414 -11.10 -0.59 31.22
C PRO A 414 -9.57 -0.39 31.18
N LYS A 415 -8.82 -1.45 30.91
CA LYS A 415 -7.36 -1.43 30.81
C LYS A 415 -6.89 -0.74 29.52
N ILE A 416 -7.59 -0.98 28.40
CA ILE A 416 -7.37 -0.29 27.11
C ILE A 416 -7.56 1.22 27.29
N LEU A 417 -8.66 1.65 27.93
CA LEU A 417 -8.93 3.06 28.19
C LEU A 417 -7.91 3.69 29.15
N GLN A 418 -7.40 2.94 30.11
CA GLN A 418 -6.34 3.39 31.00
C GLN A 418 -5.03 3.59 30.23
N LEU A 419 -4.58 2.59 29.48
CA LEU A 419 -3.36 2.67 28.67
C LEU A 419 -3.46 3.77 27.61
N PHE A 420 -4.63 3.97 27.01
CA PHE A 420 -4.87 5.05 26.05
C PHE A 420 -4.68 6.44 26.68
N LYS A 421 -5.07 6.63 27.94
CA LYS A 421 -4.84 7.90 28.68
C LYS A 421 -3.38 8.11 29.08
N GLU A 422 -2.62 7.03 29.20
CA GLU A 422 -1.20 7.06 29.59
C GLU A 422 -0.27 7.24 28.39
N ILE A 423 -0.77 7.13 27.15
CA ILE A 423 0.02 7.32 25.93
C ILE A 423 0.10 8.80 25.57
N HIS A 424 1.33 9.29 25.40
CA HIS A 424 1.58 10.64 24.91
C HIS A 424 1.08 10.80 23.46
N PRO A 425 0.43 11.92 23.08
CA PRO A 425 -0.19 12.09 21.76
C PRO A 425 0.71 11.78 20.55
N ASP A 426 2.01 12.07 20.67
CA ASP A 426 2.98 11.86 19.59
C ASP A 426 3.19 10.38 19.23
N HIS A 427 2.80 9.44 20.11
CA HIS A 427 2.90 8.00 19.86
C HIS A 427 1.65 7.42 19.17
N PHE A 428 0.56 8.19 19.02
CA PHE A 428 -0.66 7.70 18.35
C PHE A 428 -0.42 7.32 16.88
N GLY A 429 0.52 7.96 16.21
CA GLY A 429 0.92 7.60 14.85
C GLY A 429 1.51 6.18 14.76
N ASN A 430 2.27 5.76 15.77
CA ASN A 430 2.86 4.43 15.84
C ASN A 430 1.82 3.37 16.25
N LEU A 431 0.95 3.70 17.20
CA LEU A 431 -0.20 2.87 17.57
C LEU A 431 -1.07 2.53 16.34
N ALA A 432 -1.38 3.55 15.54
CA ALA A 432 -2.18 3.38 14.33
C ALA A 432 -1.50 2.48 13.29
N LYS A 433 -0.16 2.51 13.19
CA LYS A 433 0.60 1.62 12.32
C LYS A 433 0.59 0.16 12.80
N LEU A 434 0.78 -0.06 14.11
CA LEU A 434 0.78 -1.41 14.71
C LEU A 434 -0.58 -2.10 14.54
N ILE A 435 -1.69 -1.40 14.83
CA ILE A 435 -3.05 -1.93 14.65
C ILE A 435 -3.34 -2.27 13.18
N ARG A 436 -2.80 -1.49 12.23
CA ARG A 436 -2.93 -1.75 10.78
C ARG A 436 -2.08 -2.93 10.31
N GLY A 437 -0.88 -3.12 10.87
CA GLY A 437 0.06 -4.17 10.47
C GLY A 437 -0.38 -5.58 10.87
N ASP A 438 -0.91 -5.75 12.09
CA ASP A 438 -1.24 -7.09 12.61
C ASP A 438 -2.60 -7.62 12.16
N SER A 439 -3.53 -6.75 11.73
CA SER A 439 -4.88 -7.15 11.29
C SER A 439 -4.99 -7.65 9.85
N LEU A 440 -3.87 -7.73 9.12
CA LEU A 440 -3.81 -8.21 7.73
C LEU A 440 -2.97 -9.49 7.54
N ASN A 441 -2.57 -10.18 8.61
CA ASN A 441 -1.97 -11.51 8.49
C ASN A 441 -3.04 -12.56 8.12
N PHE A 442 -3.27 -12.69 6.81
CA PHE A 442 -4.16 -13.65 6.14
C PHE A 442 -3.72 -15.14 6.26
N ASP A 443 -2.96 -15.50 7.29
CA ASP A 443 -2.45 -16.87 7.47
C ASP A 443 -3.47 -17.85 8.10
N PHE A 444 -4.72 -17.41 8.36
CA PHE A 444 -5.69 -18.21 9.09
C PHE A 444 -6.40 -19.34 8.29
N VAL A 445 -6.13 -19.53 6.99
CA VAL A 445 -6.82 -20.56 6.17
C VAL A 445 -5.91 -21.28 5.16
N SER A 446 -4.59 -21.37 5.40
CA SER A 446 -3.73 -22.22 4.54
C SER A 446 -3.56 -23.66 5.05
N ASP A 447 -4.07 -23.98 6.24
CA ASP A 447 -3.88 -25.29 6.85
C ASP A 447 -5.10 -26.20 6.56
N LYS A 448 -4.93 -27.14 5.62
CA LYS A 448 -5.71 -28.39 5.40
C LYS A 448 -6.83 -28.47 4.34
N THR A 449 -6.68 -27.91 3.15
CA THR A 449 -7.41 -28.47 1.99
C THR A 449 -6.54 -28.63 0.76
N ASP A 450 -6.12 -29.86 0.47
CA ASP A 450 -5.41 -30.31 -0.73
C ASP A 450 -6.24 -30.22 -2.04
N PHE A 451 -7.20 -29.28 -2.13
CA PHE A 451 -8.18 -29.20 -3.23
C PHE A 451 -8.19 -27.86 -3.98
N VAL A 452 -7.09 -27.11 -3.97
CA VAL A 452 -6.94 -25.94 -4.86
C VAL A 452 -6.18 -26.37 -6.10
N SER A 453 -6.87 -27.08 -7.00
CA SER A 453 -6.41 -27.20 -8.38
C SER A 453 -6.87 -25.97 -9.17
N SER A 454 -5.91 -25.30 -9.79
CA SER A 454 -6.01 -24.33 -10.90
C SER A 454 -6.62 -22.94 -10.72
N ASP A 455 -7.38 -22.66 -9.66
CA ASP A 455 -7.94 -21.32 -9.46
C ASP A 455 -7.08 -20.51 -8.50
N GLU A 456 -6.05 -19.87 -9.07
CA GLU A 456 -5.28 -18.81 -8.44
C GLU A 456 -6.23 -17.64 -8.13
N ILE A 457 -6.86 -17.69 -6.96
CA ILE A 457 -7.28 -16.47 -6.27
C ILE A 457 -6.00 -15.65 -6.18
N PHE A 458 -5.96 -14.52 -6.90
CA PHE A 458 -4.81 -13.64 -6.92
C PHE A 458 -4.33 -13.43 -5.48
N PHE A 459 -3.03 -13.56 -5.23
CA PHE A 459 -2.37 -13.25 -3.96
C PHE A 459 -2.44 -11.75 -3.59
N LEU A 460 -3.37 -11.02 -4.20
CA LEU A 460 -3.63 -9.61 -3.97
C LEU A 460 -4.89 -9.53 -3.10
N ASP A 461 -4.86 -8.68 -2.10
CA ASP A 461 -6.03 -8.39 -1.28
C ASP A 461 -7.18 -7.92 -2.20
N ILE A 462 -8.32 -8.60 -2.12
CA ILE A 462 -9.50 -8.24 -2.91
C ILE A 462 -10.25 -7.17 -2.15
N GLU A 463 -10.14 -5.92 -2.62
CA GLU A 463 -10.77 -4.78 -2.00
C GLU A 463 -12.16 -4.50 -2.56
N ASN A 464 -12.27 -4.50 -3.89
CA ASN A 464 -13.47 -4.23 -4.66
C ASN A 464 -13.76 -5.46 -5.52
N PRO A 465 -14.40 -6.51 -4.99
CA PRO A 465 -14.61 -7.75 -5.73
C PRO A 465 -15.41 -7.51 -7.01
N ALA A 466 -14.99 -8.16 -8.09
CA ALA A 466 -15.69 -8.25 -9.35
C ALA A 466 -15.66 -9.69 -9.88
N LEU A 467 -16.68 -10.05 -10.64
CA LEU A 467 -16.79 -11.32 -11.34
C LEU A 467 -16.40 -11.12 -12.79
N MET A 468 -15.31 -11.73 -13.21
CA MET A 468 -14.94 -11.82 -14.62
C MET A 468 -15.47 -13.14 -15.18
N VAL A 469 -16.39 -13.05 -16.13
CA VAL A 469 -17.13 -14.21 -16.65
C VAL A 469 -16.82 -14.34 -18.14
N LYS A 470 -16.40 -15.53 -18.58
CA LYS A 470 -16.25 -15.82 -20.01
C LYS A 470 -17.62 -16.18 -20.56
N LEU A 471 -18.06 -15.47 -21.59
CA LEU A 471 -19.32 -15.69 -22.29
C LEU A 471 -19.04 -16.29 -23.66
N TYR A 472 -19.96 -17.12 -24.16
CA TYR A 472 -20.00 -17.57 -25.54
C TYR A 472 -21.29 -17.09 -26.22
N GLU A 473 -21.20 -16.77 -27.51
CA GLU A 473 -22.32 -16.28 -28.31
C GLU A 473 -23.11 -17.46 -28.88
N TYR A 474 -24.28 -17.78 -28.33
CA TYR A 474 -25.07 -18.95 -28.77
C TYR A 474 -26.05 -18.61 -29.92
N GLU A 475 -26.40 -17.33 -30.06
CA GLU A 475 -27.16 -16.74 -31.16
C GLU A 475 -26.58 -15.33 -31.40
N PRO A 476 -26.76 -14.70 -32.58
CA PRO A 476 -26.24 -13.36 -32.85
C PRO A 476 -26.63 -12.36 -31.76
N ASN A 477 -25.64 -11.75 -31.14
CA ASN A 477 -25.78 -10.81 -30.01
C ASN A 477 -26.38 -11.39 -28.72
N LYS A 478 -26.57 -12.71 -28.62
CA LYS A 478 -27.01 -13.37 -27.38
C LYS A 478 -25.88 -14.18 -26.78
N TRP A 479 -25.50 -13.78 -25.57
CA TRP A 479 -24.35 -14.32 -24.85
C TRP A 479 -24.81 -15.16 -23.66
N ARG A 480 -24.13 -16.29 -23.43
CA ARG A 480 -24.31 -17.15 -22.24
C ARG A 480 -22.98 -17.37 -21.56
N PRO A 481 -22.93 -17.48 -20.22
CA PRO A 481 -21.69 -17.78 -19.53
C PRO A 481 -21.24 -19.21 -19.82
N ILE A 482 -19.93 -19.37 -19.98
CA ILE A 482 -19.27 -20.66 -19.98
C ILE A 482 -19.16 -21.11 -18.53
N ILE A 483 -19.66 -22.31 -18.25
CA ILE A 483 -19.65 -22.87 -16.91
C ILE A 483 -18.20 -23.07 -16.43
N SER A 484 -17.94 -22.80 -15.16
CA SER A 484 -16.63 -22.88 -14.50
C SER A 484 -15.59 -21.91 -15.06
N SER A 485 -16.03 -20.87 -15.79
CA SER A 485 -15.13 -19.83 -16.29
C SER A 485 -15.06 -18.58 -15.41
N THR A 486 -15.99 -18.43 -14.46
CA THR A 486 -16.03 -17.24 -13.59
C THR A 486 -14.79 -17.17 -12.72
N LYS A 487 -14.10 -16.02 -12.77
CA LYS A 487 -13.00 -15.67 -11.89
C LYS A 487 -13.42 -14.51 -11.00
N ILE A 488 -13.06 -14.58 -9.73
CA ILE A 488 -13.19 -13.45 -8.80
C ILE A 488 -11.88 -12.69 -8.86
N ILE A 489 -11.97 -11.38 -9.02
CA ILE A 489 -10.82 -10.47 -9.13
C ILE A 489 -11.11 -9.16 -8.40
N ASP A 490 -10.07 -8.46 -7.99
CA ASP A 490 -10.19 -7.08 -7.53
C ASP A 490 -10.40 -6.12 -8.73
N PHE A 491 -11.46 -5.33 -8.68
CA PHE A 491 -11.88 -4.44 -9.75
C PHE A 491 -10.85 -3.34 -10.02
N ALA A 492 -10.28 -2.72 -8.98
CA ALA A 492 -9.33 -1.63 -9.14
C ALA A 492 -8.03 -2.11 -9.80
N ASN A 493 -7.50 -3.24 -9.34
CA ASN A 493 -6.33 -3.87 -9.96
C ASN A 493 -6.60 -4.30 -11.41
N LEU A 494 -7.80 -4.84 -11.69
CA LEU A 494 -8.19 -5.20 -13.04
C LEU A 494 -8.31 -3.97 -13.94
N GLU A 495 -8.93 -2.90 -13.46
CA GLU A 495 -9.08 -1.65 -14.21
C GLU A 495 -7.70 -1.11 -14.61
N GLU A 496 -6.75 -1.04 -13.66
CA GLU A 496 -5.38 -0.63 -13.96
C GLU A 496 -4.73 -1.53 -15.03
N TRP A 497 -4.92 -2.84 -14.93
CA TRP A 497 -4.45 -3.78 -15.93
C TRP A 497 -5.04 -3.51 -17.33
N LEU A 498 -6.35 -3.25 -17.39
CA LEU A 498 -7.08 -3.03 -18.64
C LEU A 498 -6.76 -1.72 -19.32
N THR A 499 -6.38 -0.67 -18.56
CA THR A 499 -5.87 0.57 -19.18
C THR A 499 -4.61 0.34 -20.03
N LYS A 500 -3.82 -0.68 -19.69
CA LYS A 500 -2.56 -1.01 -20.35
C LYS A 500 -2.72 -2.17 -21.36
N ASN A 501 -3.67 -3.08 -21.14
CA ASN A 501 -3.81 -4.31 -21.91
C ASN A 501 -5.29 -4.71 -22.10
N ASN A 502 -5.76 -4.88 -23.34
CA ASN A 502 -7.10 -5.45 -23.59
C ASN A 502 -7.08 -7.00 -23.51
N SER A 503 -6.58 -7.56 -22.42
CA SER A 503 -6.46 -9.02 -22.25
C SER A 503 -6.69 -9.47 -20.82
N HIS A 504 -7.16 -10.70 -20.66
CA HIS A 504 -7.29 -11.37 -19.38
C HIS A 504 -5.91 -11.48 -18.70
N PRO A 505 -5.78 -11.09 -17.41
CA PRO A 505 -4.48 -11.00 -16.74
C PRO A 505 -3.72 -12.34 -16.64
N LEU A 506 -4.44 -13.46 -16.46
CA LEU A 506 -3.84 -14.80 -16.39
C LEU A 506 -3.67 -15.47 -17.75
N THR A 507 -4.78 -15.71 -18.47
CA THR A 507 -4.77 -16.47 -19.73
C THR A 507 -4.18 -15.69 -20.90
N ARG A 508 -4.04 -14.36 -20.77
CA ARG A 508 -3.63 -13.44 -21.85
C ARG A 508 -4.56 -13.43 -23.06
N GLU A 509 -5.73 -14.05 -22.95
CA GLU A 509 -6.75 -14.02 -23.98
C GLU A 509 -7.31 -12.59 -24.11
N PRO A 510 -7.53 -12.06 -25.32
CA PRO A 510 -8.14 -10.75 -25.49
C PRO A 510 -9.58 -10.75 -24.94
N LEU A 511 -10.03 -9.64 -24.34
CA LEU A 511 -11.36 -9.60 -23.70
C LEU A 511 -12.50 -9.73 -24.70
N ASP A 512 -12.41 -9.08 -25.86
CA ASP A 512 -13.51 -9.02 -26.83
C ASP A 512 -13.55 -10.20 -27.81
N ASN A 513 -12.47 -11.00 -27.89
CA ASN A 513 -12.35 -12.10 -28.85
C ASN A 513 -11.52 -13.26 -28.27
N ALA A 514 -11.93 -13.72 -27.09
CA ALA A 514 -11.27 -14.79 -26.38
C ALA A 514 -11.30 -16.12 -27.17
N ASN A 515 -10.47 -17.09 -26.76
CA ASN A 515 -10.36 -18.37 -27.48
C ASN A 515 -11.73 -19.04 -27.62
N PRO A 516 -12.16 -19.43 -28.84
CA PRO A 516 -13.48 -19.99 -29.10
C PRO A 516 -13.85 -21.14 -28.18
N TYR A 517 -15.12 -21.20 -27.79
CA TYR A 517 -15.66 -22.29 -26.97
C TYR A 517 -16.25 -23.35 -27.88
N GLU A 518 -15.87 -24.60 -27.69
CA GLU A 518 -16.38 -25.72 -28.49
C GLU A 518 -17.36 -26.55 -27.66
N LEU A 519 -18.62 -26.63 -28.11
CA LEU A 519 -19.67 -27.41 -27.47
C LEU A 519 -20.33 -28.28 -28.54
N ASN A 520 -20.26 -29.61 -28.35
CA ASN A 520 -20.78 -30.61 -29.30
C ASN A 520 -20.22 -30.46 -30.73
N GLY A 521 -18.94 -30.09 -30.87
CA GLY A 521 -18.27 -29.90 -32.17
C GLY A 521 -18.60 -28.60 -32.89
N VAL A 522 -19.44 -27.74 -32.30
CA VAL A 522 -19.72 -26.39 -32.80
C VAL A 522 -18.85 -25.39 -32.04
N ARG A 523 -18.17 -24.51 -32.78
CA ARG A 523 -17.34 -23.43 -32.21
C ARG A 523 -18.14 -22.15 -32.10
N TYR A 524 -18.10 -21.54 -30.92
CA TYR A 524 -18.77 -20.29 -30.59
C TYR A 524 -17.75 -19.19 -30.32
N ASN A 525 -18.06 -17.96 -30.74
CA ASN A 525 -17.28 -16.78 -30.38
C ASN A 525 -17.34 -16.58 -28.87
N THR A 526 -16.27 -16.07 -28.26
CA THR A 526 -16.23 -15.84 -26.82
C THR A 526 -15.71 -14.45 -26.48
N LYS A 527 -16.21 -13.90 -25.38
CA LYS A 527 -15.72 -12.65 -24.80
C LYS A 527 -15.73 -12.73 -23.28
N TYR A 528 -14.96 -11.89 -22.61
CA TYR A 528 -15.02 -11.72 -21.17
C TYR A 528 -15.89 -10.50 -20.84
N ARG A 529 -16.72 -10.64 -19.80
CA ARG A 529 -17.49 -9.53 -19.20
C ARG A 529 -17.16 -9.42 -17.72
N ILE A 530 -17.18 -8.19 -17.20
CA ILE A 530 -16.81 -7.89 -15.82
C ILE A 530 -18.06 -7.34 -15.13
N TYR A 531 -18.46 -8.00 -14.05
CA TYR A 531 -19.61 -7.62 -13.24
C TYR A 531 -19.13 -7.19 -11.86
N PRO A 532 -19.42 -5.96 -11.42
CA PRO A 532 -19.18 -5.56 -10.02
C PRO A 532 -19.90 -6.51 -9.07
N TYR A 533 -19.19 -7.05 -8.08
CA TYR A 533 -19.78 -7.99 -7.15
C TYR A 533 -20.58 -7.24 -6.07
N LYS A 534 -21.91 -7.35 -6.14
CA LYS A 534 -22.85 -6.76 -5.18
C LYS A 534 -23.47 -7.85 -4.28
N GLY A 535 -22.63 -8.75 -3.78
CA GLY A 535 -23.06 -9.93 -3.02
C GLY A 535 -23.60 -11.05 -3.91
N PHE A 536 -24.18 -12.09 -3.30
CA PHE A 536 -24.55 -13.32 -4.01
C PHE A 536 -25.50 -13.11 -5.22
N HIS A 537 -26.33 -12.06 -5.18
CA HIS A 537 -27.29 -11.75 -6.24
C HIS A 537 -26.63 -11.34 -7.57
N SER A 538 -25.33 -11.05 -7.57
CA SER A 538 -24.57 -10.65 -8.76
C SER A 538 -23.97 -11.83 -9.55
N SER A 539 -23.99 -13.06 -9.02
CA SER A 539 -23.42 -14.22 -9.72
C SER A 539 -24.39 -14.83 -10.73
N HIS A 540 -24.25 -14.44 -11.99
CA HIS A 540 -25.07 -14.96 -13.08
C HIS A 540 -24.90 -16.48 -13.28
N GLU A 541 -23.67 -16.98 -13.15
CA GLU A 541 -23.39 -18.42 -13.24
C GLU A 541 -24.11 -19.23 -12.16
N LEU A 542 -24.10 -18.74 -10.91
CA LEU A 542 -24.76 -19.43 -9.80
C LEU A 542 -26.28 -19.51 -10.01
N LYS A 543 -26.89 -18.44 -10.53
CA LYS A 543 -28.33 -18.39 -10.87
C LYS A 543 -28.68 -19.39 -11.96
N LEU A 544 -27.88 -19.46 -13.02
CA LEU A 544 -28.10 -20.41 -14.12
C LEU A 544 -27.93 -21.87 -13.67
N LEU A 545 -26.93 -22.16 -12.82
CA LEU A 545 -26.77 -23.49 -12.23
C LEU A 545 -27.99 -23.88 -11.38
N ALA A 546 -28.48 -22.97 -10.54
CA ALA A 546 -29.69 -23.21 -9.76
C ALA A 546 -30.92 -23.47 -10.65
N GLN A 547 -31.11 -22.67 -11.70
CA GLN A 547 -32.21 -22.83 -12.65
C GLN A 547 -32.11 -24.16 -13.41
N HIS A 548 -30.90 -24.53 -13.86
CA HIS A 548 -30.66 -25.81 -14.54
C HIS A 548 -30.98 -27.01 -13.63
N ILE A 549 -30.58 -26.93 -12.36
CA ILE A 549 -30.88 -27.97 -11.37
C ILE A 549 -32.39 -28.06 -11.14
N ARG A 550 -33.09 -26.94 -10.95
CA ARG A 550 -34.55 -26.91 -10.74
C ARG A 550 -35.35 -27.45 -11.92
N THR A 551 -34.98 -27.05 -13.14
CA THR A 551 -35.66 -27.53 -14.36
C THR A 551 -35.48 -29.03 -14.54
N THR A 552 -34.28 -29.54 -14.26
CA THR A 552 -34.01 -30.98 -14.31
C THR A 552 -34.71 -31.74 -13.20
N LEU A 553 -34.79 -31.19 -11.99
CA LEU A 553 -35.58 -31.76 -10.89
C LEU A 553 -37.05 -31.86 -11.27
N ALA A 554 -37.64 -30.76 -11.76
CA ALA A 554 -39.04 -30.73 -12.17
C ALA A 554 -39.36 -31.74 -13.28
N ALA A 555 -38.43 -31.98 -14.21
CA ALA A 555 -38.58 -32.99 -15.27
C ALA A 555 -38.51 -34.43 -14.75
N ASN A 556 -37.81 -34.68 -13.63
CA ASN A 556 -37.67 -36.00 -13.03
C ASN A 556 -38.69 -36.30 -11.92
N THR A 557 -39.39 -35.28 -11.41
CA THR A 557 -40.46 -35.47 -10.45
C THR A 557 -41.67 -36.09 -11.16
N PRO A 558 -42.15 -37.29 -10.77
CA PRO A 558 -43.32 -37.90 -11.38
C PRO A 558 -44.52 -36.95 -11.27
N PRO A 559 -45.38 -36.86 -12.31
CA PRO A 559 -46.55 -36.01 -12.26
C PRO A 559 -47.38 -36.37 -11.03
N SER A 560 -47.63 -35.36 -10.18
CA SER A 560 -48.41 -35.56 -8.96
C SER A 560 -49.75 -36.22 -9.32
N PRO A 561 -50.16 -37.31 -8.63
CA PRO A 561 -51.42 -38.00 -8.91
C PRO A 561 -52.66 -37.16 -8.53
N PHE A 562 -52.45 -36.02 -7.85
CA PHE A 562 -53.51 -35.06 -7.63
C PHE A 562 -53.63 -34.14 -8.86
N PRO A 563 -54.79 -34.08 -9.53
CA PRO A 563 -55.01 -33.16 -10.62
C PRO A 563 -54.76 -31.75 -10.08
N ARG A 564 -53.70 -31.10 -10.56
CA ARG A 564 -53.48 -29.68 -10.27
C ARG A 564 -54.73 -28.94 -10.76
N PRO A 565 -55.32 -28.04 -9.97
CA PRO A 565 -56.36 -27.14 -10.49
C PRO A 565 -55.79 -26.51 -11.77
N SER A 566 -56.53 -26.67 -12.86
CA SER A 566 -56.16 -26.32 -14.22
C SER A 566 -56.02 -24.80 -14.35
N THR A 567 -54.95 -24.25 -13.81
CA THR A 567 -54.35 -23.02 -14.29
C THR A 567 -53.34 -23.45 -15.34
N GLU A 568 -53.82 -23.66 -16.57
CA GLU A 568 -52.97 -23.90 -17.73
C GLU A 568 -52.04 -22.70 -17.92
N LEU A 569 -50.86 -22.74 -17.32
CA LEU A 569 -49.69 -22.06 -17.86
C LEU A 569 -48.84 -23.12 -18.55
N SER A 570 -49.00 -23.18 -19.87
CA SER A 570 -48.19 -23.98 -20.77
C SER A 570 -46.70 -23.67 -20.56
N ALA A 571 -45.91 -24.70 -20.26
CA ALA A 571 -44.47 -24.60 -20.02
C ALA A 571 -43.67 -24.08 -21.24
N THR A 572 -44.27 -24.13 -22.44
CA THR A 572 -43.72 -23.51 -23.66
C THR A 572 -43.87 -21.98 -23.68
N THR A 573 -44.83 -21.41 -22.95
CA THR A 573 -45.08 -19.96 -22.96
C THR A 573 -44.10 -19.18 -22.08
N TYR A 574 -43.44 -19.80 -21.08
CA TYR A 574 -42.50 -19.09 -20.19
C TYR A 574 -41.11 -18.83 -20.81
N GLN A 575 -40.64 -19.68 -21.74
CA GLN A 575 -39.41 -19.41 -22.50
C GLN A 575 -39.62 -18.29 -23.55
N GLU A 576 -40.83 -18.15 -24.09
CA GLU A 576 -41.17 -17.07 -25.03
C GLU A 576 -41.56 -15.76 -24.33
N THR A 577 -42.29 -15.78 -23.20
CA THR A 577 -42.69 -14.52 -22.54
C THR A 577 -41.56 -13.81 -21.78
N SER A 578 -40.51 -14.53 -21.38
CA SER A 578 -39.31 -13.90 -20.82
C SER A 578 -38.41 -13.26 -21.89
N SER A 579 -38.48 -13.74 -23.14
CA SER A 579 -37.78 -13.15 -24.29
C SER A 579 -38.62 -12.09 -25.03
N GLN A 580 -39.96 -12.17 -24.97
CA GLN A 580 -40.87 -11.20 -25.61
C GLN A 580 -41.21 -9.99 -24.71
N ARG A 581 -41.23 -10.09 -23.38
CA ARG A 581 -41.44 -8.91 -22.51
C ARG A 581 -40.20 -8.02 -22.34
N PHE A 582 -39.04 -8.45 -22.84
CA PHE A 582 -37.81 -7.67 -22.79
C PHE A 582 -37.64 -6.72 -23.99
N PHE A 583 -38.48 -6.86 -25.03
CA PHE A 583 -38.42 -6.02 -26.23
C PHE A 583 -39.83 -5.81 -26.82
N GLU A 584 -40.69 -5.07 -26.12
CA GLU A 584 -41.70 -4.29 -26.84
C GLU A 584 -40.98 -3.06 -27.42
N PRO A 585 -41.00 -2.81 -28.73
CA PRO A 585 -40.54 -1.53 -29.26
C PRO A 585 -41.46 -0.46 -28.68
N GLU A 586 -40.88 0.57 -28.06
CA GLU A 586 -41.61 1.80 -27.77
C GLU A 586 -42.34 2.20 -29.05
N THR A 587 -43.68 2.15 -29.00
CA THR A 587 -44.50 2.66 -30.09
C THR A 587 -44.16 4.14 -30.19
N PRO A 588 -43.68 4.65 -31.35
CA PRO A 588 -43.29 6.04 -31.46
C PRO A 588 -44.51 6.89 -31.09
N SER A 589 -44.36 7.64 -30.01
CA SER A 589 -45.30 8.66 -29.60
C SER A 589 -45.48 9.61 -30.79
N GLN A 590 -46.68 9.59 -31.36
CA GLN A 590 -47.11 10.59 -32.34
C GLN A 590 -46.78 11.98 -31.80
N PRO A 591 -46.08 12.85 -32.55
CA PRO A 591 -45.99 14.25 -32.19
C PRO A 591 -47.40 14.87 -32.26
N PRO A 592 -47.78 15.69 -31.28
CA PRO A 592 -49.06 16.38 -31.30
C PRO A 592 -49.12 17.32 -32.50
N GLY A 593 -50.24 17.28 -33.21
CA GLY A 593 -50.42 17.87 -34.52
C GLY A 593 -50.14 19.36 -34.60
N GLU A 594 -49.50 19.75 -35.70
CA GLU A 594 -49.56 21.10 -36.23
C GLU A 594 -50.74 21.23 -37.19
N THR A 595 -51.59 22.21 -36.90
CA THR A 595 -52.66 22.72 -37.76
C THR A 595 -52.12 23.24 -39.10
N PRO A 596 -52.91 23.13 -40.19
CA PRO A 596 -52.45 23.49 -41.53
C PRO A 596 -52.71 24.97 -41.85
N GLN A 597 -51.68 25.72 -42.21
CA GLN A 597 -51.76 26.90 -43.08
C GLN A 597 -50.45 26.96 -43.91
N ASN A 598 -50.45 26.58 -45.17
CA ASN A 598 -50.87 27.34 -46.37
C ASN A 598 -49.80 28.35 -46.84
N ASN A 599 -49.53 28.31 -48.16
CA ASN A 599 -48.55 29.08 -48.96
C ASN A 599 -47.10 28.56 -48.90
N SER A 600 -46.31 28.45 -49.97
CA SER A 600 -46.46 28.68 -51.41
C SER A 600 -45.05 28.51 -52.01
N GLY A 601 -44.90 27.84 -53.15
CA GLY A 601 -43.93 28.26 -54.16
C GLY A 601 -42.61 27.47 -54.31
N ASN A 602 -42.53 26.82 -55.48
CA ASN A 602 -41.41 26.74 -56.42
C ASN A 602 -40.28 25.72 -56.21
N ASP A 603 -40.43 24.62 -56.97
CA ASP A 603 -39.49 24.09 -57.98
C ASP A 603 -38.13 24.81 -58.17
N PHE A 604 -37.00 24.07 -58.08
CA PHE A 604 -36.19 23.62 -59.23
C PHE A 604 -34.81 23.00 -58.83
N TYR A 605 -34.58 21.79 -59.35
CA TYR A 605 -33.37 21.07 -59.80
C TYR A 605 -31.93 21.33 -59.26
N PHE A 606 -31.31 20.20 -58.88
CA PHE A 606 -29.96 19.67 -59.19
C PHE A 606 -28.78 20.64 -59.41
N GLN A 607 -27.79 20.55 -58.51
CA GLN A 607 -26.48 19.94 -58.80
C GLN A 607 -25.84 19.38 -57.53
#